data_AF-A0A973PPT6-F1
#
_entry.id   AF-A0A973PPT6-F1
#
_cell.length_a   1.000
_cell.length_b   1.000
_cell.length_c   1.000
_cell.angle_alpha   90.00
_cell.angle_beta   90.00
_cell.angle_gamma   90.00
#
_symmetry.space_group_name_H-M   'P 1'
#
loop_
_entity.id
_entity.type
_entity.pdbx_description
1 polymer ?
#
loop_
_entity_poly.entity_id
_entity_poly.type
_entity_poly.pdbx_seq_one_letter_code
_entity_poly.pdbx_strand_id
1 'polypeptide(L)'
;MTLPDHHLTQGERRVRSFHPHWKRLVGPFFALILIALATGAALYFFPTTWGDSVTSYGRIAVVVIALILLTIFSFVPYLRWKNTGYVLTT
;
A
#
# COMPACT_ATOMS: atom_id res chain seq x y z
N MET A 1 -12.35 -10.69 -1.90
CA MET A 1 -13.57 -11.47 -1.62
C MET A 1 -14.45 -11.45 -2.86
N THR A 2 -14.93 -12.61 -3.31
CA THR A 2 -15.82 -12.70 -4.48
C THR A 2 -17.27 -12.74 -4.01
N LEU A 3 -18.20 -12.17 -4.78
CA LEU A 3 -19.62 -12.06 -4.41
C LEU A 3 -20.27 -13.45 -4.17
N PRO A 4 -20.88 -13.72 -3.01
CA PRO A 4 -21.58 -14.99 -2.77
C PRO A 4 -22.70 -15.24 -3.79
N ASP A 5 -22.90 -16.50 -4.20
CA ASP A 5 -23.80 -16.86 -5.31
C ASP A 5 -25.28 -16.53 -5.03
N HIS A 6 -25.69 -16.35 -3.77
CA HIS A 6 -27.06 -15.97 -3.40
C HIS A 6 -27.37 -14.48 -3.62
N HIS A 7 -26.39 -13.66 -3.98
CA HIS A 7 -26.60 -12.28 -4.41
C HIS A 7 -26.80 -12.13 -5.93
N LEU A 8 -26.75 -13.24 -6.69
CA LEU A 8 -27.02 -13.23 -8.13
C LEU A 8 -28.53 -13.12 -8.38
N THR A 9 -28.91 -12.32 -9.37
CA THR A 9 -30.31 -12.13 -9.76
C THR A 9 -30.85 -13.42 -10.37
N GLN A 10 -32.17 -13.67 -10.31
CA GLN A 10 -32.75 -14.91 -10.86
C GLN A 10 -32.42 -15.04 -12.36
N GLY A 11 -31.63 -16.05 -12.71
CA GLY A 11 -31.17 -16.34 -14.07
C GLY A 11 -29.69 -16.07 -14.32
N GLU A 12 -29.00 -15.29 -13.47
CA GLU A 12 -27.57 -15.03 -13.63
C GLU A 12 -26.73 -16.22 -13.17
N ARG A 13 -25.84 -16.71 -14.05
CA ARG A 13 -24.89 -17.77 -13.73
C ARG A 13 -23.49 -17.21 -13.66
N ARG A 14 -22.77 -17.52 -12.57
CA ARG A 14 -21.34 -17.19 -12.43
C ARG A 14 -20.53 -17.98 -13.46
N VAL A 15 -20.04 -17.32 -14.50
CA VAL A 15 -19.22 -17.96 -15.55
C VAL A 15 -17.77 -18.09 -15.11
N ARG A 16 -17.21 -17.02 -14.51
CA ARG A 16 -15.79 -17.02 -14.10
C ARG A 16 -15.50 -15.98 -13.01
N SER A 17 -14.67 -16.36 -12.05
CA SER A 17 -14.11 -15.43 -11.06
C SER A 17 -12.61 -15.26 -11.30
N PHE A 18 -12.13 -14.02 -11.20
CA PHE A 18 -10.73 -13.70 -11.39
C PHE A 18 -10.24 -12.73 -10.32
N HIS A 19 -8.98 -12.89 -9.94
CA HIS A 19 -8.28 -11.94 -9.08
C HIS A 19 -7.48 -10.95 -9.93
N PRO A 20 -7.18 -9.75 -9.40
CA PRO A 20 -6.36 -8.78 -10.10
C PRO A 20 -4.97 -9.35 -10.40
N HIS A 21 -4.45 -9.10 -11.62
CA HIS A 21 -3.10 -9.52 -11.98
C HIS A 21 -2.05 -8.95 -11.03
N TRP A 22 -1.04 -9.76 -10.70
CA TRP A 22 0.08 -9.39 -9.83
C TRP A 22 0.82 -8.13 -10.30
N LYS A 23 0.78 -7.82 -11.61
CA LYS A 23 1.36 -6.59 -12.19
C LYS A 23 0.85 -5.31 -11.53
N ARG A 24 -0.35 -5.31 -10.92
CA ARG A 24 -0.85 -4.16 -10.15
C ARG A 24 -0.06 -3.87 -8.88
N LEU A 25 0.71 -4.83 -8.35
CA LEU A 25 1.58 -4.64 -7.18
C LEU A 25 2.96 -4.05 -7.52
N VAL A 26 3.32 -3.97 -8.80
CA VAL A 26 4.63 -3.47 -9.22
C VAL A 26 4.83 -2.01 -8.79
N GLY A 27 3.84 -1.14 -9.03
CA GLY A 27 3.88 0.26 -8.58
C GLY A 27 4.03 0.41 -7.06
N PRO A 28 3.13 -0.21 -6.26
CA PRO A 28 3.25 -0.22 -4.79
C PRO A 28 4.59 -0.75 -4.27
N PHE A 29 5.16 -1.77 -4.93
CA PHE A 29 6.46 -2.33 -4.56
C PHE A 29 7.60 -1.32 -4.80
N PHE A 30 7.62 -0.64 -5.93
CA PHE A 30 8.59 0.42 -6.18
C PHE A 30 8.43 1.60 -5.20
N ALA A 31 7.19 1.98 -4.88
CA ALA A 31 6.94 3.01 -3.89
C ALA A 31 7.52 2.62 -2.51
N LEU A 32 7.34 1.36 -2.08
CA LEU A 32 7.95 0.86 -0.85
C LEU A 32 9.46 1.04 -0.84
N ILE A 33 10.14 0.59 -1.91
CA ILE A 33 11.61 0.69 -2.02
C ILE A 33 12.05 2.15 -1.98
N LEU A 34 11.43 3.01 -2.78
CA LEU A 34 11.79 4.42 -2.86
C LEU A 34 11.59 5.14 -1.53
N ILE A 35 10.47 4.90 -0.83
CA ILE A 35 10.21 5.50 0.48
C ILE A 35 11.22 4.98 1.51
N ALA A 36 11.54 3.69 1.51
CA ALA A 36 12.52 3.11 2.42
C ALA A 36 13.93 3.72 2.21
N LEU A 37 14.37 3.83 0.96
CA LEU A 37 15.66 4.44 0.61
C LEU A 37 15.69 5.93 0.97
N ALA A 38 14.65 6.68 0.62
CA ALA A 38 14.55 8.10 0.95
C ALA A 38 14.53 8.35 2.46
N THR A 39 13.81 7.52 3.21
CA THR A 39 13.76 7.61 4.69
C THR A 39 15.13 7.28 5.30
N GLY A 40 15.79 6.22 4.82
CA GLY A 40 17.13 5.86 5.28
C GLY A 40 18.14 6.98 5.01
N ALA A 41 18.12 7.57 3.81
CA ALA A 41 18.95 8.72 3.46
C ALA A 41 18.63 9.94 4.33
N ALA A 42 17.35 10.27 4.53
CA ALA A 42 16.95 11.41 5.35
C ALA A 42 17.39 11.26 6.81
N LEU A 43 17.34 10.05 7.37
CA LEU A 43 17.83 9.77 8.72
C LEU A 43 19.35 9.80 8.81
N TYR A 44 20.04 9.27 7.80
CA TYR A 44 21.51 9.25 7.74
C TYR A 44 22.10 10.66 7.63
N PHE A 45 21.55 11.49 6.74
CA PHE A 45 22.00 12.87 6.53
C PHE A 45 21.37 13.88 7.49
N PHE A 46 20.59 13.44 8.47
CA PHE A 46 19.92 14.37 9.39
C PHE A 46 20.94 15.12 10.24
N PRO A 47 20.98 16.46 10.21
CA PRO A 47 21.98 17.23 10.92
C PRO A 47 21.81 17.11 12.44
N THR A 48 22.90 16.84 13.14
CA THR A 48 22.94 16.67 14.61
C THR A 48 23.33 17.95 15.36
N THR A 49 23.66 19.02 14.62
CA THR A 49 24.21 20.27 15.17
C THR A 49 23.16 21.17 15.85
N TRP A 50 21.88 20.79 15.81
CA TRP A 50 20.75 21.61 16.25
C TRP A 50 20.36 21.35 17.72
N GLY A 51 21.15 20.52 18.43
CA GLY A 51 20.86 20.03 19.78
C GLY A 51 20.12 18.68 19.78
N ASP A 52 20.33 17.89 20.84
CA ASP A 52 19.86 16.50 20.91
C ASP A 52 18.33 16.36 20.85
N SER A 53 17.62 17.28 21.50
CA SER A 53 16.15 17.32 21.50
C SER A 53 15.60 17.62 20.10
N VAL A 54 16.08 18.67 19.43
CA VAL A 54 15.63 19.02 18.07
C VAL A 54 15.96 17.91 17.07
N THR A 55 17.14 17.30 17.18
CA THR A 55 17.56 16.19 16.32
C THR A 55 16.66 14.96 16.51
N SER A 56 16.30 14.62 17.75
CA SER A 56 15.43 13.48 18.04
C SER A 56 14.00 13.71 17.53
N TYR A 57 13.40 14.86 17.80
CA TYR A 57 12.05 15.19 17.27
C TYR A 57 12.03 15.21 15.74
N GLY A 58 13.08 15.75 15.11
CA GLY A 58 13.21 15.77 13.65
C GLY A 58 13.25 14.36 13.05
N ARG A 59 14.03 13.45 13.62
CA ARG A 59 14.08 12.04 13.18
C ARG A 59 12.74 11.33 13.37
N ILE A 60 12.06 11.58 14.49
CA ILE A 60 10.71 11.03 14.72
C ILE A 60 9.74 11.53 13.64
N ALA A 61 9.77 12.83 13.33
CA ALA A 61 8.92 13.39 12.28
C ALA A 61 9.16 12.73 10.92
N VAL A 62 10.43 12.50 10.54
CA VAL A 62 10.79 11.77 9.31
C VAL A 62 10.19 10.37 9.30
N VAL A 63 10.29 9.62 10.40
CA VAL A 63 9.71 8.27 10.51
C VAL A 63 8.19 8.29 10.41
N VAL A 64 7.52 9.24 11.08
CA VAL A 64 6.06 9.37 11.02
C VAL A 64 5.60 9.65 9.59
N ILE A 65 6.26 10.57 8.89
CA ILE A 65 5.96 10.88 7.49
C ILE A 65 6.17 9.65 6.60
N ALA A 66 7.29 8.94 6.78
CA ALA A 66 7.58 7.72 6.04
C ALA A 66 6.50 6.66 6.24
N LEU A 67 6.00 6.51 7.47
CA LEU A 67 4.96 5.54 7.81
C LEU A 67 3.62 5.88 7.14
N ILE A 68 3.26 7.17 7.11
CA ILE A 68 2.06 7.64 6.39
C ILE A 68 2.19 7.33 4.89
N LEU A 69 3.34 7.66 4.28
CA LEU A 69 3.59 7.41 2.86
C LEU A 69 3.55 5.91 2.55
N LEU A 70 4.21 5.07 3.35
CA LEU A 70 4.16 3.61 3.18
C LEU A 70 2.74 3.06 3.29
N THR A 71 1.96 3.60 4.22
CA THR A 71 0.56 3.19 4.40
C THR A 71 -0.26 3.49 3.15
N ILE A 72 -0.17 4.73 2.64
CA ILE A 72 -0.96 5.19 1.50
C ILE A 72 -0.51 4.54 0.19
N PHE A 73 0.79 4.45 -0.06
CA PHE A 73 1.32 4.06 -1.37
C PHE A 73 1.66 2.58 -1.51
N SER A 74 1.82 1.85 -0.41
CA SER A 74 2.14 0.42 -0.45
C SER A 74 1.06 -0.42 0.22
N PHE A 75 0.73 -0.12 1.47
CA PHE A 75 -0.17 -0.96 2.27
C PHE A 75 -1.62 -0.93 1.75
N VAL A 76 -2.20 0.26 1.54
CA VAL A 76 -3.57 0.39 1.02
C VAL A 76 -3.74 -0.26 -0.36
N PRO A 77 -2.86 -0.03 -1.36
CA PRO A 77 -2.93 -0.70 -2.65
C PRO A 77 -2.81 -2.22 -2.55
N TYR A 78 -1.94 -2.71 -1.67
CA TYR A 78 -1.81 -4.14 -1.41
C TYR A 78 -3.11 -4.75 -0.88
N LEU A 79 -3.74 -4.10 0.11
CA LEU A 79 -5.04 -4.54 0.63
C LEU A 79 -6.12 -4.51 -0.45
N ARG A 80 -6.16 -3.46 -1.29
CA ARG A 80 -7.10 -3.40 -2.43
C ARG A 80 -6.88 -4.54 -3.40
N TRP A 81 -5.63 -4.85 -3.75
CA TRP A 81 -5.30 -5.96 -4.64
C TRP A 81 -5.75 -7.30 -4.06
N LYS A 82 -5.48 -7.56 -2.78
CA LYS A 82 -5.88 -8.79 -2.09
C LYS A 82 -7.40 -8.95 -2.00
N ASN A 83 -8.11 -7.85 -1.79
CA ASN A 83 -9.55 -7.88 -1.50
C ASN A 83 -10.45 -7.73 -2.73
N THR A 84 -9.94 -7.22 -3.86
CA THR A 84 -10.70 -7.08 -5.09
C THR A 84 -10.84 -8.43 -5.79
N GLY A 85 -12.05 -8.82 -6.16
CA GLY A 85 -12.33 -9.96 -7.04
C GLY A 85 -13.28 -9.51 -8.14
N TYR A 86 -13.03 -9.94 -9.37
CA TYR A 86 -13.91 -9.70 -10.51
C TYR A 86 -14.76 -10.94 -10.74
N VAL A 87 -16.07 -10.75 -10.92
CA VAL A 87 -17.03 -11.81 -11.24
C VAL A 87 -17.66 -11.46 -12.57
N LEU A 88 -17.56 -12.35 -13.55
CA LEU A 88 -18.27 -12.20 -14.82
C LEU A 88 -19.57 -13.01 -14.72
N THR A 89 -20.70 -12.32 -14.86
CA THR A 89 -22.05 -12.93 -14.94
C THR A 89 -22.55 -12.85 -16.38
N THR A 90 -23.45 -13.76 -16.74
CA THR A 90 -24.21 -13.78 -18.00
C THR A 90 -25.66 -14.05 -17.69
#